data_AF-A0A8J7KSM4-F1
#
_entry.id   AF-A0A8J7KSM4-F1
#
_cell.length_a   1.000
_cell.length_b   1.000
_cell.length_c   1.000
_cell.angle_alpha   90.00
_cell.angle_beta   90.00
_cell.angle_gamma   90.00
#
_symmetry.space_group_name_H-M   'P 1'
#
loop_
_entity.id
_entity.type
_entity.pdbx_description
1 polymer ?
#
loop_
_entity_poly.entity_id
_entity_poly.type
_entity_poly.pdbx_seq_one_letter_code
_entity_poly.pdbx_strand_id
1 'polypeptide(L)'
;MKSTDVVAIALPYEMSSAGQAFQRVAQLCFGAAVLPVGKGGAYSEPCKTIKMMCDLGCNVIFTSPSYIVELMKVAKRDGIDITEKIHLDMIWLTGEGCSDAFRKKIKKMWGCDARFYYGSLECGALGIECEAGCGYHIPISHVYVEIIDPDTKEKLEDGEIGEIVVTTLLKEGTPLIRYRTQDLGYMERMECECGIELPKLYLRGRRADQIYIAGEEYAPFYVEEMLMRIEEVGENYYMNVHEDHVEVVIELSAETKYYEGIEEIISSKLEFSCGIPNNIVVVDEIPYSGKKMKRVNYVY
;
A
#
# COMPACT_ATOMS: atom_id res chain seq x y z
N MET A 1 -15.70 1.48 11.66
CA MET A 1 -16.60 2.51 11.12
C MET A 1 -17.92 2.47 11.86
N LYS A 2 -18.60 3.62 11.98
CA LYS A 2 -19.88 3.88 12.66
C LYS A 2 -20.71 4.84 11.80
N SER A 3 -22.01 4.96 12.08
CA SER A 3 -22.91 5.84 11.33
C SER A 3 -22.62 7.34 11.47
N THR A 4 -21.88 7.72 12.51
CA THR A 4 -21.44 9.10 12.75
C THR A 4 -20.17 9.46 11.99
N ASP A 5 -19.52 8.50 11.34
CA ASP A 5 -18.28 8.75 10.60
C ASP A 5 -18.56 9.52 9.30
N VAL A 6 -17.61 10.37 8.94
CA VAL A 6 -17.51 11.02 7.62
C VAL A 6 -16.33 10.38 6.90
N VAL A 7 -16.64 9.60 5.86
CA VAL A 7 -15.70 8.70 5.20
C VAL A 7 -15.29 9.27 3.85
N ALA A 8 -14.01 9.64 3.70
CA ALA A 8 -13.43 9.98 2.42
C ALA A 8 -13.08 8.72 1.62
N ILE A 9 -13.63 8.60 0.41
CA ILE A 9 -13.29 7.54 -0.54
C ILE A 9 -12.36 8.12 -1.59
N ALA A 10 -11.07 8.08 -1.30
CA ALA A 10 -9.98 8.58 -2.12
C ALA A 10 -9.44 7.49 -3.08
N LEU A 11 -10.36 6.88 -3.82
CA LEU A 11 -10.12 5.76 -4.72
C LEU A 11 -10.80 6.02 -6.07
N PRO A 12 -10.33 5.41 -7.18
CA PRO A 12 -10.92 5.63 -8.49
C PRO A 12 -12.37 5.10 -8.55
N TYR A 13 -13.26 5.91 -9.12
CA TYR A 13 -14.65 5.57 -9.44
C TYR A 13 -14.85 5.23 -10.93
N GLU A 14 -13.92 5.68 -11.77
CA GLU A 14 -13.94 5.51 -13.21
C GLU A 14 -13.23 4.22 -13.59
N MET A 15 -13.92 3.32 -14.32
CA MET A 15 -13.39 2.05 -14.83
C MET A 15 -12.76 1.13 -13.75
N SER A 16 -13.04 1.40 -12.48
CA SER A 16 -12.62 0.64 -11.31
C SER A 16 -13.79 0.53 -10.35
N SER A 17 -13.98 -0.64 -9.74
CA SER A 17 -15.03 -0.85 -8.75
C SER A 17 -14.64 -0.35 -7.36
N ALA A 18 -13.37 -0.01 -7.11
CA ALA A 18 -12.86 0.25 -5.77
C ALA A 18 -13.62 1.37 -5.05
N GLY A 19 -13.72 2.57 -5.64
CA GLY A 19 -14.44 3.69 -5.03
C GLY A 19 -15.91 3.36 -4.78
N GLN A 20 -16.59 2.75 -5.76
CA GLN A 20 -17.99 2.36 -5.63
C GLN A 20 -18.22 1.29 -4.55
N ALA A 21 -17.32 0.33 -4.43
CA ALA A 21 -17.42 -0.76 -3.46
C ALA A 21 -17.29 -0.24 -2.02
N PHE A 22 -16.25 0.53 -1.71
CA PHE A 22 -16.06 1.07 -0.36
C PHE A 22 -17.11 2.12 0.00
N GLN A 23 -17.56 2.93 -0.96
CA GLN A 23 -18.71 3.82 -0.74
C GLN A 23 -19.96 3.02 -0.34
N ARG A 24 -20.27 1.94 -1.06
CA ARG A 24 -21.42 1.09 -0.73
C ARG A 24 -21.28 0.46 0.65
N VAL A 25 -20.08 0.00 1.02
CA VAL A 25 -19.83 -0.53 2.37
C VAL A 25 -20.11 0.53 3.43
N ALA A 26 -19.53 1.73 3.28
CA ALA A 26 -19.72 2.83 4.24
C ALA A 26 -21.21 3.24 4.37
N GLN A 27 -21.91 3.37 3.24
CA GLN A 27 -23.32 3.80 3.24
C GLN A 27 -24.29 2.70 3.68
N LEU A 28 -24.21 1.51 3.10
CA LEU A 28 -25.21 0.45 3.28
C LEU A 28 -24.98 -0.35 4.55
N CYS A 29 -23.73 -0.61 4.93
CA CYS A 29 -23.42 -1.43 6.11
C CYS A 29 -23.30 -0.60 7.38
N PHE A 30 -22.84 0.65 7.28
CA PHE A 30 -22.57 1.50 8.44
C PHE A 30 -23.46 2.74 8.53
N GLY A 31 -24.18 3.13 7.47
CA GLY A 31 -24.97 4.36 7.45
C GLY A 31 -24.13 5.64 7.55
N ALA A 32 -22.84 5.56 7.22
CA ALA A 32 -21.89 6.66 7.35
C ALA A 32 -22.05 7.67 6.19
N ALA A 33 -21.69 8.94 6.47
CA ALA A 33 -21.60 9.95 5.42
C ALA A 33 -20.37 9.66 4.53
N VAL A 34 -20.50 9.81 3.22
CA VAL A 34 -19.42 9.55 2.27
C VAL A 34 -19.04 10.81 1.51
N LEU A 35 -17.74 11.10 1.48
CA LEU A 35 -17.12 12.07 0.59
C LEU A 35 -16.49 11.30 -0.59
N PRO A 36 -17.13 11.29 -1.78
CA PRO A 36 -16.61 10.57 -2.95
C PRO A 36 -15.52 11.41 -3.63
N VAL A 37 -14.39 11.60 -2.94
CA VAL A 37 -13.34 12.54 -3.35
C VAL A 37 -12.52 12.04 -4.54
N GLY A 38 -12.55 10.73 -4.85
CA GLY A 38 -11.82 10.17 -5.99
C GLY A 38 -10.31 10.16 -5.78
N LYS A 39 -9.54 9.82 -6.82
CA LYS A 39 -8.08 9.68 -6.74
C LYS A 39 -7.39 10.52 -7.82
N GLY A 40 -7.24 11.83 -7.59
CA GLY A 40 -6.36 12.70 -8.39
C GLY A 40 -6.80 12.96 -9.84
N GLY A 41 -8.09 12.79 -10.16
CA GLY A 41 -8.63 13.13 -11.49
C GLY A 41 -8.85 14.64 -11.69
N ALA A 42 -9.24 15.05 -12.90
CA ALA A 42 -9.40 16.46 -13.28
C ALA A 42 -10.36 17.28 -12.39
N TYR A 43 -11.33 16.63 -11.73
CA TYR A 43 -12.27 17.26 -10.80
C TYR A 43 -11.98 16.96 -9.32
N SER A 44 -11.01 16.09 -9.06
CA SER A 44 -10.65 15.45 -7.79
C SER A 44 -9.18 15.72 -7.46
N GLU A 45 -8.73 16.95 -7.69
CA GLU A 45 -7.38 17.38 -7.39
C GLU A 45 -7.07 17.23 -5.89
N PRO A 46 -5.83 16.85 -5.51
CA PRO A 46 -5.47 16.66 -4.11
C PRO A 46 -5.84 17.83 -3.18
N CYS A 47 -5.59 19.08 -3.58
CA CYS A 47 -5.93 20.28 -2.81
C CYS A 47 -7.44 20.36 -2.50
N LYS A 48 -8.28 20.04 -3.49
CA LYS A 48 -9.74 20.04 -3.33
C LYS A 48 -10.20 18.90 -2.41
N THR A 49 -9.60 17.72 -2.55
CA THR A 49 -9.85 16.59 -1.64
C THR A 49 -9.56 16.98 -0.19
N ILE A 50 -8.40 17.59 0.07
CA ILE A 50 -8.00 18.02 1.42
C ILE A 50 -8.99 19.06 1.98
N LYS A 51 -9.35 20.08 1.18
CA LYS A 51 -10.34 21.08 1.59
C LYS A 51 -11.68 20.45 1.96
N MET A 52 -12.19 19.54 1.14
CA MET A 52 -13.44 18.82 1.46
C MET A 52 -13.33 18.00 2.74
N MET A 53 -12.19 17.34 2.97
CA MET A 53 -11.96 16.57 4.19
C MET A 53 -11.95 17.47 5.44
N CYS A 54 -11.31 18.64 5.37
CA CYS A 54 -11.29 19.63 6.45
C CYS A 54 -12.69 20.22 6.70
N ASP A 55 -13.35 20.72 5.65
CA ASP A 55 -14.60 21.47 5.77
C ASP A 55 -15.77 20.59 6.27
N LEU A 56 -15.72 19.29 5.96
CA LEU A 56 -16.79 18.35 6.29
C LEU A 56 -16.43 17.41 7.46
N GLY A 57 -15.28 17.61 8.11
CA GLY A 57 -14.89 16.86 9.30
C GLY A 57 -14.67 15.36 9.05
N CYS A 58 -13.92 15.02 8.00
CA CYS A 58 -13.57 13.63 7.67
C CYS A 58 -12.79 12.97 8.83
N ASN A 59 -13.19 11.77 9.23
CA ASN A 59 -12.49 11.00 10.27
C ASN A 59 -12.08 9.59 9.81
N VAL A 60 -12.48 9.15 8.61
CA VAL A 60 -12.02 7.88 8.02
C VAL A 60 -11.68 8.09 6.56
N ILE A 61 -10.58 7.50 6.08
CA ILE A 61 -10.21 7.56 4.65
C ILE A 61 -9.89 6.17 4.09
N PHE A 62 -10.40 5.90 2.89
CA PHE A 62 -9.98 4.78 2.03
C PHE A 62 -9.13 5.32 0.88
N THR A 63 -7.90 4.82 0.72
CA THR A 63 -6.93 5.38 -0.22
C THR A 63 -5.82 4.37 -0.53
N SER A 64 -4.82 4.75 -1.32
CA SER A 64 -3.59 3.98 -1.48
C SER A 64 -2.40 4.62 -0.74
N PRO A 65 -1.36 3.84 -0.38
CA PRO A 65 -0.15 4.34 0.25
C PRO A 65 0.45 5.58 -0.42
N SER A 66 0.63 5.56 -1.74
CA SER A 66 1.20 6.72 -2.45
C SER A 66 0.29 7.95 -2.43
N TYR A 67 -1.03 7.78 -2.53
CA TYR A 67 -1.94 8.91 -2.61
C TYR A 67 -2.14 9.61 -1.26
N ILE A 68 -2.12 8.87 -0.15
CA ILE A 68 -2.19 9.51 1.17
C ILE A 68 -0.93 10.32 1.51
N VAL A 69 0.23 9.90 1.00
CA VAL A 69 1.47 10.68 1.05
C VAL A 69 1.32 11.94 0.20
N GLU A 70 0.79 11.82 -1.02
CA GLU A 70 0.54 12.96 -1.92
C GLU A 70 -0.41 14.00 -1.30
N LEU A 71 -1.49 13.56 -0.63
CA LEU A 71 -2.40 14.46 0.06
C LEU A 71 -1.68 15.27 1.15
N MET A 72 -0.78 14.64 1.92
CA MET A 72 0.02 15.36 2.93
C MET A 72 0.99 16.36 2.29
N LYS A 73 1.63 15.98 1.18
CA LYS A 73 2.55 16.86 0.46
C LYS A 73 1.85 18.11 -0.06
N VAL A 74 0.72 17.93 -0.73
CA VAL A 74 -0.09 19.05 -1.24
C VAL A 74 -0.63 19.91 -0.11
N ALA A 75 -1.06 19.31 1.00
CA ALA A 75 -1.46 20.05 2.19
C ALA A 75 -0.34 20.98 2.69
N LYS A 76 0.88 20.45 2.87
CA LYS A 76 2.04 21.24 3.30
C LYS A 76 2.39 22.35 2.31
N ARG A 77 2.45 22.02 1.01
CA ARG A 77 2.75 22.98 -0.05
C ARG A 77 1.76 24.15 -0.08
N ASP A 78 0.48 23.84 0.10
CA ASP A 78 -0.60 24.83 0.05
C ASP A 78 -0.85 25.50 1.42
N GLY A 79 0.00 25.24 2.43
CA GLY A 79 -0.10 25.82 3.76
C GLY A 79 -1.34 25.39 4.55
N ILE A 80 -1.92 24.24 4.22
CA ILE A 80 -3.06 23.66 4.93
C ILE A 80 -2.52 22.75 6.04
N ASP A 81 -2.62 23.18 7.29
CA ASP A 81 -2.37 22.28 8.41
C ASP A 81 -3.54 21.31 8.56
N ILE A 82 -3.35 20.11 8.02
CA ILE A 82 -4.34 19.04 8.11
C ILE A 82 -4.32 18.35 9.48
N THR A 83 -3.21 18.43 10.21
CA THR A 83 -3.08 17.76 11.52
C THR A 83 -3.86 18.49 12.61
N GLU A 84 -4.04 19.81 12.47
CA GLU A 84 -4.93 20.58 13.35
C GLU A 84 -6.41 20.52 12.93
N LYS A 85 -6.70 20.26 11.65
CA LYS A 85 -8.06 20.35 11.09
C LYS A 85 -8.76 19.01 10.93
N ILE A 86 -8.01 17.92 10.80
CA ILE A 86 -8.52 16.58 10.54
C ILE A 86 -7.92 15.65 11.58
N HIS A 87 -8.78 14.98 12.34
CA HIS A 87 -8.40 13.88 13.22
C HIS A 87 -8.97 12.60 12.62
N LEU A 88 -8.12 11.87 11.90
CA LEU A 88 -8.49 10.57 11.38
C LEU A 88 -8.49 9.54 12.51
N ASP A 89 -9.59 8.80 12.63
CA ASP A 89 -9.72 7.63 13.49
C ASP A 89 -9.15 6.38 12.81
N MET A 90 -9.17 6.35 11.47
CA MET A 90 -8.69 5.19 10.70
C MET A 90 -8.28 5.56 9.26
N ILE A 91 -7.17 4.98 8.80
CA ILE A 91 -6.76 4.97 7.40
C ILE A 91 -6.87 3.54 6.87
N TRP A 92 -7.63 3.35 5.80
CA TRP A 92 -7.69 2.09 5.04
C TRP A 92 -6.87 2.22 3.75
N LEU A 93 -5.81 1.42 3.65
CA LEU A 93 -4.92 1.35 2.50
C LEU A 93 -5.30 0.18 1.59
N THR A 94 -5.32 0.42 0.28
CA THR A 94 -5.58 -0.63 -0.71
C THR A 94 -5.00 -0.27 -2.07
N GLY A 95 -5.04 -1.23 -3.00
CA GLY A 95 -4.63 -1.06 -4.39
C GLY A 95 -3.12 -1.06 -4.65
N GLU A 96 -2.31 -0.72 -3.65
CA GLU A 96 -0.85 -0.86 -3.66
C GLU A 96 -0.45 -1.49 -2.33
N GLY A 97 0.59 -2.33 -2.30
CA GLY A 97 1.21 -2.73 -1.04
C GLY A 97 2.30 -1.72 -0.64
N CYS A 98 2.70 -1.75 0.62
CA CYS A 98 3.90 -1.08 1.11
C CYS A 98 4.52 -1.90 2.24
N SER A 99 5.77 -1.58 2.59
CA SER A 99 6.47 -2.15 3.73
C SER A 99 5.88 -1.66 5.06
N ASP A 100 6.23 -2.32 6.16
CA ASP A 100 5.78 -1.87 7.49
C ASP A 100 6.46 -0.57 7.88
N ALA A 101 7.74 -0.39 7.51
CA ALA A 101 8.46 0.86 7.68
C ALA A 101 7.80 2.02 6.93
N PHE A 102 7.32 1.80 5.69
CA PHE A 102 6.55 2.80 4.95
C PHE A 102 5.24 3.13 5.68
N ARG A 103 4.51 2.10 6.11
CA ARG A 103 3.26 2.26 6.86
C ARG A 103 3.47 3.07 8.15
N LYS A 104 4.60 2.87 8.85
CA LYS A 104 4.98 3.67 10.02
C LYS A 104 5.23 5.13 9.69
N LYS A 105 5.78 5.47 8.52
CA LYS A 105 5.87 6.86 8.07
C LYS A 105 4.48 7.47 7.84
N ILE A 106 3.56 6.75 7.18
CA ILE A 106 2.16 7.20 7.03
C ILE A 106 1.54 7.48 8.40
N LYS A 107 1.72 6.57 9.38
CA LYS A 107 1.25 6.77 10.75
C LYS A 107 1.86 8.01 11.41
N LYS A 108 3.18 8.23 11.27
CA LYS A 108 3.85 9.45 11.79
C LYS A 108 3.27 10.70 11.16
N MET A 109 3.05 10.70 9.84
CA MET A 109 2.51 11.84 9.10
C MET A 109 1.10 12.22 9.55
N TRP A 110 0.22 11.23 9.68
CA TRP A 110 -1.22 11.48 9.92
C TRP A 110 -1.64 11.33 11.38
N GLY A 111 -0.76 10.87 12.26
CA GLY A 111 -1.08 10.60 13.67
C GLY A 111 -2.11 9.47 13.85
N CYS A 112 -2.36 8.67 12.82
CA CYS A 112 -3.44 7.68 12.75
C CYS A 112 -2.90 6.33 12.29
N ASP A 113 -3.44 5.25 12.85
CA ASP A 113 -3.14 3.90 12.37
C ASP A 113 -3.67 3.69 10.95
N ALA A 114 -2.88 2.97 10.16
CA ALA A 114 -3.24 2.56 8.82
C ALA A 114 -3.35 1.04 8.75
N ARG A 115 -4.44 0.56 8.15
CA ARG A 115 -4.72 -0.87 7.97
C ARG A 115 -4.95 -1.17 6.51
N PHE A 116 -4.61 -2.38 6.10
CA PHE A 116 -4.76 -2.79 4.72
C PHE A 116 -6.01 -3.59 4.44
N TYR A 117 -6.54 -3.35 3.24
CA TYR A 117 -7.47 -4.21 2.55
C TYR A 117 -6.80 -4.74 1.29
N TYR A 118 -6.61 -6.06 1.24
CA TYR A 118 -6.15 -6.76 0.05
C TYR A 118 -7.34 -7.21 -0.79
N GLY A 119 -7.30 -6.87 -2.08
CA GLY A 119 -8.35 -7.22 -3.01
C GLY A 119 -7.98 -6.91 -4.45
N SER A 120 -8.81 -7.38 -5.37
CA SER A 120 -8.67 -7.16 -6.80
C SER A 120 -10.02 -6.78 -7.43
N LEU A 121 -9.98 -6.22 -8.64
CA LEU A 121 -11.20 -5.90 -9.39
C LEU A 121 -11.98 -7.19 -9.73
N GLU A 122 -11.22 -8.24 -10.03
CA GLU A 122 -11.67 -9.56 -10.43
C GLU A 122 -12.36 -10.31 -9.29
N CYS A 123 -11.82 -10.24 -8.08
CA CYS A 123 -12.26 -11.09 -6.96
C CYS A 123 -12.99 -10.31 -5.85
N GLY A 124 -12.82 -9.00 -5.73
CA GLY A 124 -13.29 -8.23 -4.57
C GLY A 124 -12.36 -8.41 -3.36
N ALA A 125 -12.93 -8.68 -2.18
CA ALA A 125 -12.17 -8.86 -0.94
C ALA A 125 -11.36 -10.17 -0.96
N LEU A 126 -10.06 -10.08 -0.72
CA LEU A 126 -9.17 -11.24 -0.61
C LEU A 126 -8.58 -11.38 0.79
N GLY A 127 -8.38 -10.27 1.49
CA GLY A 127 -7.91 -10.26 2.86
C GLY A 127 -8.10 -8.89 3.53
N ILE A 128 -8.37 -8.89 4.83
CA ILE A 128 -8.63 -7.67 5.61
C ILE A 128 -7.77 -7.69 6.87
N GLU A 129 -6.94 -6.67 7.08
CA GLU A 129 -6.18 -6.54 8.33
C GLU A 129 -7.11 -6.18 9.51
N CYS A 130 -6.86 -6.82 10.65
CA CYS A 130 -7.43 -6.44 11.94
C CYS A 130 -6.51 -5.45 12.69
N GLU A 131 -6.91 -5.04 13.88
CA GLU A 131 -6.13 -4.17 14.77
C GLU A 131 -4.77 -4.73 15.20
N ALA A 132 -4.58 -6.05 15.17
CA ALA A 132 -3.30 -6.66 15.49
C ALA A 132 -2.23 -6.43 14.40
N GLY A 133 -2.65 -6.08 13.17
CA GLY A 133 -1.73 -5.73 12.07
C GLY A 133 -0.79 -6.86 11.62
N CYS A 134 -1.13 -8.12 11.93
CA CYS A 134 -0.28 -9.30 11.70
C CYS A 134 -0.86 -10.21 10.60
N GLY A 135 -0.97 -9.66 9.39
CA GLY A 135 -1.52 -10.35 8.23
C GLY A 135 -3.02 -10.08 8.03
N TYR A 136 -3.57 -10.66 6.97
CA TYR A 136 -4.89 -10.36 6.44
C TYR A 136 -5.85 -11.52 6.69
N HIS A 137 -6.93 -11.32 7.45
CA HIS A 137 -7.94 -12.36 7.57
C HIS A 137 -8.64 -12.58 6.23
N ILE A 138 -8.67 -13.83 5.79
CA ILE A 138 -9.31 -14.24 4.54
C ILE A 138 -10.83 -14.35 4.77
N PRO A 139 -11.68 -13.64 4.01
CA PRO A 139 -13.13 -13.77 4.13
C PRO A 139 -13.59 -15.08 3.47
N ILE A 140 -13.47 -16.20 4.19
CA ILE A 140 -13.67 -17.57 3.69
C ILE A 140 -15.09 -17.84 3.14
N SER A 141 -16.07 -17.02 3.50
CA SER A 141 -17.43 -17.10 2.94
C SER A 141 -17.53 -16.51 1.52
N HIS A 142 -16.61 -15.61 1.16
CA HIS A 142 -16.58 -14.92 -0.13
C HIS A 142 -15.59 -15.55 -1.12
N VAL A 143 -14.44 -16.02 -0.62
CA VAL A 143 -13.38 -16.61 -1.45
C VAL A 143 -12.77 -17.85 -0.80
N TYR A 144 -12.36 -18.78 -1.64
CA TYR A 144 -11.43 -19.86 -1.30
C TYR A 144 -10.04 -19.51 -1.85
N VAL A 145 -9.03 -19.56 -0.99
CA VAL A 145 -7.65 -19.18 -1.32
C VAL A 145 -6.74 -20.40 -1.21
N GLU A 146 -5.86 -20.55 -2.20
CA GLU A 146 -4.78 -21.54 -2.25
C GLU A 146 -3.46 -20.80 -2.45
N ILE A 147 -2.39 -21.36 -1.89
CA ILE A 147 -1.02 -20.99 -2.24
C ILE A 147 -0.46 -22.13 -3.09
N ILE A 148 0.06 -21.81 -4.28
CA ILE A 148 0.63 -22.80 -5.20
C ILE A 148 2.08 -22.49 -5.53
N ASP A 149 2.84 -23.53 -5.84
CA ASP A 149 4.09 -23.36 -6.57
C ASP A 149 3.76 -22.79 -7.96
N PRO A 150 4.37 -21.68 -8.36
CA PRO A 150 3.98 -20.98 -9.58
C PRO A 150 4.39 -21.70 -10.88
N ASP A 151 5.29 -22.68 -10.79
CA ASP A 151 5.83 -23.47 -11.91
C ASP A 151 5.18 -24.85 -11.99
N THR A 152 5.15 -25.61 -10.88
CA THR A 152 4.53 -26.95 -10.83
C THR A 152 3.00 -26.87 -10.72
N LYS A 153 2.46 -25.76 -10.18
CA LYS A 153 1.04 -25.52 -9.90
C LYS A 153 0.45 -26.43 -8.82
N GLU A 154 1.32 -27.12 -8.08
CA GLU A 154 0.95 -27.91 -6.93
C GLU A 154 0.66 -26.99 -5.74
N LYS A 155 -0.27 -27.41 -4.88
CA LYS A 155 -0.62 -26.66 -3.68
C LYS A 155 0.52 -26.82 -2.66
N LEU A 156 0.92 -25.71 -2.06
CA LEU A 156 1.93 -25.66 -1.01
C LEU A 156 1.29 -25.77 0.38
N GLU A 157 2.10 -26.14 1.36
CA GLU A 157 1.71 -26.19 2.77
C GLU A 157 1.62 -24.79 3.39
N ASP A 158 0.92 -24.67 4.51
CA ASP A 158 0.84 -23.40 5.25
C ASP A 158 2.25 -22.96 5.69
N GLY A 159 2.56 -21.67 5.52
CA GLY A 159 3.89 -21.09 5.77
C GLY A 159 4.82 -21.03 4.56
N GLU A 160 4.57 -21.82 3.50
CA GLU A 160 5.39 -21.78 2.28
C GLU A 160 4.97 -20.61 1.36
N ILE A 161 5.97 -19.91 0.81
CA ILE A 161 5.73 -18.78 -0.10
C ILE A 161 5.44 -19.33 -1.50
N GLY A 162 4.32 -18.91 -2.08
CA GLY A 162 3.95 -19.22 -3.46
C GLY A 162 2.99 -18.21 -4.05
N GLU A 163 2.40 -18.54 -5.19
CA GLU A 163 1.41 -17.70 -5.85
C GLU A 163 0.02 -17.87 -5.22
N ILE A 164 -0.64 -16.74 -4.99
CA ILE A 164 -1.99 -16.68 -4.45
C ILE A 164 -3.00 -17.00 -5.56
N VAL A 165 -3.79 -18.05 -5.36
CA VAL A 165 -4.84 -18.51 -6.26
C VAL A 165 -6.19 -18.40 -5.57
N VAL A 166 -7.19 -17.88 -6.28
CA VAL A 166 -8.49 -17.54 -5.71
C VAL A 166 -9.62 -18.20 -6.49
N THR A 167 -10.58 -18.75 -5.76
CA THR A 167 -11.90 -19.13 -6.27
C THR A 167 -12.98 -18.29 -5.60
N THR A 168 -13.81 -17.58 -6.37
CA THR A 168 -14.88 -16.73 -5.82
C THR A 168 -16.12 -17.58 -5.55
N LEU A 169 -16.70 -17.48 -4.34
CA LEU A 169 -17.80 -18.34 -3.90
C LEU A 169 -19.18 -17.69 -4.02
N LEU A 170 -19.26 -16.36 -3.89
CA LEU A 170 -20.53 -15.61 -3.91
C LEU A 170 -20.77 -14.80 -5.19
N LYS A 171 -19.83 -14.86 -6.14
CA LYS A 171 -19.85 -14.00 -7.32
C LYS A 171 -20.59 -14.68 -8.48
N GLU A 172 -21.81 -14.22 -8.77
CA GLU A 172 -22.66 -14.82 -9.82
C GLU A 172 -22.37 -14.29 -11.23
N GLY A 173 -22.05 -12.99 -11.36
CA GLY A 173 -21.89 -12.35 -12.68
C GLY A 173 -20.62 -12.75 -13.42
N THR A 174 -19.50 -12.88 -12.69
CA THR A 174 -18.22 -13.36 -13.23
C THR A 174 -17.52 -14.26 -12.19
N PRO A 175 -18.01 -15.50 -12.01
CA PRO A 175 -17.36 -16.47 -11.13
C PRO A 175 -15.99 -16.83 -11.66
N LEU A 176 -15.01 -16.91 -10.76
CA LEU A 176 -13.64 -17.28 -11.07
C LEU A 176 -13.28 -18.56 -10.30
N ILE A 177 -12.68 -19.52 -11.00
CA ILE A 177 -12.23 -20.80 -10.45
C ILE A 177 -10.73 -20.90 -10.64
N ARG A 178 -9.99 -21.08 -9.54
CA ARG A 178 -8.53 -21.11 -9.49
C ARG A 178 -7.87 -19.98 -10.31
N TYR A 179 -8.35 -18.76 -10.12
CA TYR A 179 -7.77 -17.56 -10.72
C TYR A 179 -6.41 -17.25 -10.10
N ARG A 180 -5.39 -17.17 -10.96
CA ARG A 180 -4.00 -16.84 -10.61
C ARG A 180 -3.82 -15.34 -10.51
N THR A 181 -3.60 -14.84 -9.29
CA THR A 181 -3.48 -13.38 -9.03
C THR A 181 -2.14 -12.81 -9.48
N GLN A 182 -1.11 -13.66 -9.63
CA GLN A 182 0.30 -13.30 -9.79
C GLN A 182 0.91 -12.57 -8.57
N ASP A 183 0.14 -12.44 -7.49
CA ASP A 183 0.64 -11.98 -6.20
C ASP A 183 1.27 -13.16 -5.47
N LEU A 184 2.38 -12.92 -4.78
CA LEU A 184 3.09 -13.89 -3.96
C LEU A 184 2.70 -13.71 -2.51
N GLY A 185 2.64 -14.82 -1.78
CA GLY A 185 2.35 -14.80 -0.36
C GLY A 185 2.34 -16.19 0.25
N TYR A 186 1.99 -16.25 1.53
CA TYR A 186 1.80 -17.49 2.26
C TYR A 186 0.61 -17.36 3.21
N MET A 187 0.09 -18.50 3.65
CA MET A 187 -1.05 -18.57 4.57
C MET A 187 -0.61 -19.12 5.93
N GLU A 188 -1.21 -18.62 7.00
CA GLU A 188 -1.09 -19.18 8.35
C GLU A 188 -2.46 -19.39 8.97
N ARG A 189 -2.59 -20.43 9.79
CA ARG A 189 -3.79 -20.76 10.57
C ARG A 189 -3.53 -20.71 12.08
N MET A 190 -2.87 -19.65 12.51
CA MET A 190 -2.66 -19.40 13.93
C MET A 190 -3.74 -18.48 14.48
N GLU A 191 -4.00 -18.60 15.79
CA GLU A 191 -4.88 -17.69 16.52
C GLU A 191 -4.38 -16.24 16.36
N CYS A 192 -5.33 -15.31 16.25
CA CYS A 192 -5.03 -13.90 16.21
C CYS A 192 -5.52 -13.24 17.49
N GLU A 193 -4.74 -12.30 18.03
CA GLU A 193 -5.07 -11.57 19.26
C GLU A 193 -6.36 -10.74 19.14
N CYS A 194 -6.84 -10.46 17.92
CA CYS A 194 -8.15 -9.82 17.70
C CYS A 194 -9.35 -10.74 17.97
N GLY A 195 -9.11 -12.05 18.16
CA GLY A 195 -10.16 -13.07 18.37
C GLY A 195 -10.84 -13.59 17.10
N ILE A 196 -10.44 -13.15 15.91
CA ILE A 196 -10.96 -13.68 14.64
C ILE A 196 -10.23 -14.99 14.29
N GLU A 197 -10.98 -16.09 14.30
CA GLU A 197 -10.51 -17.45 13.97
C GLU A 197 -10.57 -17.74 12.45
N LEU A 198 -10.08 -16.83 11.63
CA LEU A 198 -9.97 -17.02 10.18
C LEU A 198 -8.50 -17.13 9.75
N PRO A 199 -8.18 -17.97 8.75
CA PRO A 199 -6.83 -18.03 8.19
C PRO A 199 -6.34 -16.65 7.79
N LYS A 200 -5.04 -16.42 7.98
CA LYS A 200 -4.38 -15.17 7.64
C LYS A 200 -3.51 -15.36 6.41
N LEU A 201 -3.62 -14.42 5.49
CA LEU A 201 -2.74 -14.30 4.34
C LEU A 201 -1.65 -13.27 4.63
N TYR A 202 -0.44 -13.50 4.13
CA TYR A 202 0.67 -12.54 4.18
C TYR A 202 1.21 -12.32 2.78
N LEU A 203 1.20 -11.06 2.33
CA LEU A 203 1.68 -10.68 1.00
C LEU A 203 3.20 -10.57 0.97
N ARG A 204 3.80 -11.01 -0.15
CA ARG A 204 5.22 -10.94 -0.47
C ARG A 204 5.50 -10.20 -1.78
N GLY A 205 4.52 -9.41 -2.23
CA GLY A 205 4.60 -8.63 -3.46
C GLY A 205 4.04 -9.40 -4.65
N ARG A 206 4.51 -9.05 -5.84
CA ARG A 206 4.09 -9.67 -7.10
C ARG A 206 5.25 -10.42 -7.72
N ARG A 207 4.93 -11.52 -8.39
CA ARG A 207 5.94 -12.31 -9.13
C ARG A 207 6.59 -11.46 -10.22
N ALA A 208 5.79 -10.70 -10.97
CA ALA A 208 6.28 -9.86 -12.06
C ALA A 208 7.10 -8.64 -11.61
N ASP A 209 7.03 -8.29 -10.31
CA ASP A 209 7.68 -7.10 -9.77
C ASP A 209 8.98 -7.43 -9.01
N GLN A 210 9.33 -8.72 -8.85
CA GLN A 210 10.62 -9.12 -8.26
C GLN A 210 11.77 -8.53 -9.06
N ILE A 211 12.85 -8.14 -8.38
CA ILE A 211 14.03 -7.52 -8.99
C ILE A 211 15.22 -8.46 -8.90
N TYR A 212 16.07 -8.43 -9.93
CA TYR A 212 17.27 -9.26 -10.01
C TYR A 212 18.50 -8.35 -9.97
N ILE A 213 19.39 -8.58 -9.01
CA ILE A 213 20.61 -7.80 -8.83
C ILE A 213 21.74 -8.80 -8.61
N ALA A 214 22.75 -8.75 -9.48
CA ALA A 214 23.89 -9.69 -9.51
C ALA A 214 23.46 -11.17 -9.54
N GLY A 215 22.34 -11.48 -10.20
CA GLY A 215 21.80 -12.84 -10.30
C GLY A 215 20.96 -13.32 -9.10
N GLU A 216 20.85 -12.51 -8.05
CA GLU A 216 20.04 -12.79 -6.87
C GLU A 216 18.66 -12.11 -6.99
N GLU A 217 17.60 -12.78 -6.52
CA GLU A 217 16.23 -12.29 -6.56
C GLU A 217 15.84 -11.58 -5.26
N TYR A 218 15.26 -10.38 -5.37
CA TYR A 218 14.79 -9.59 -4.25
C TYR A 218 13.35 -9.11 -4.45
N ALA A 219 12.59 -9.14 -3.36
CA ALA A 219 11.30 -8.47 -3.32
C ALA A 219 11.50 -6.95 -3.17
N PRO A 220 10.84 -6.10 -4.00
CA PRO A 220 10.93 -4.65 -3.84
C PRO A 220 10.55 -4.16 -2.43
N PHE A 221 9.59 -4.84 -1.77
CA PHE A 221 9.21 -4.51 -0.40
C PHE A 221 10.33 -4.76 0.63
N TYR A 222 11.26 -5.66 0.36
CA TYR A 222 12.42 -5.87 1.22
C TYR A 222 13.35 -4.64 1.18
N VAL A 223 13.65 -4.14 -0.02
CA VAL A 223 14.45 -2.93 -0.20
C VAL A 223 13.71 -1.72 0.38
N GLU A 224 12.41 -1.60 0.13
CA GLU A 224 11.54 -0.55 0.71
C GLU A 224 11.57 -0.56 2.25
N GLU A 225 11.48 -1.73 2.88
CA GLU A 225 11.50 -1.88 4.34
C GLU A 225 12.80 -1.32 4.94
N MET A 226 13.95 -1.57 4.30
CA MET A 226 15.24 -1.07 4.77
C MET A 226 15.41 0.42 4.47
N LEU A 227 15.07 0.85 3.26
CA LEU A 227 15.16 2.24 2.84
C LEU A 227 14.30 3.15 3.72
N MET A 228 13.07 2.75 4.03
CA MET A 228 12.15 3.55 4.84
C MET A 228 12.54 3.63 6.33
N ARG A 229 13.49 2.83 6.80
CA ARG A 229 14.03 2.94 8.16
C ARG A 229 15.12 3.99 8.29
N ILE A 230 15.68 4.46 7.18
CA ILE A 230 16.67 5.53 7.15
C ILE A 230 15.95 6.85 7.39
N GLU A 231 16.31 7.54 8.48
CA GLU A 231 15.65 8.77 8.96
C GLU A 231 15.72 9.90 7.93
N GLU A 232 16.84 9.98 7.20
CA GLU A 232 17.08 11.01 6.18
C GLU A 232 16.20 10.85 4.94
N VAL A 233 15.65 9.67 4.69
CA VAL A 233 14.86 9.38 3.49
C VAL A 233 13.41 9.83 3.70
N GLY A 234 12.80 10.44 2.68
CA GLY A 234 11.37 10.76 2.65
C GLY A 234 10.48 9.54 2.35
N GLU A 235 9.23 9.78 1.97
CA GLU A 235 8.27 8.73 1.62
C GLU A 235 8.20 8.43 0.11
N ASN A 236 8.68 9.34 -0.72
CA ASN A 236 8.73 9.14 -2.16
C ASN A 236 10.10 8.63 -2.58
N TYR A 237 10.08 7.57 -3.40
CA TYR A 237 11.26 7.00 -4.01
C TYR A 237 10.88 6.15 -5.22
N TYR A 238 11.85 5.90 -6.10
CA TYR A 238 11.81 4.82 -7.08
C TYR A 238 13.20 4.22 -7.25
N MET A 239 13.25 3.01 -7.79
CA MET A 239 14.44 2.21 -7.99
C MET A 239 14.64 1.98 -9.49
N ASN A 240 15.82 2.33 -9.97
CA ASN A 240 16.32 1.95 -11.28
C ASN A 240 17.24 0.75 -11.07
N VAL A 241 16.80 -0.42 -11.52
CA VAL A 241 17.49 -1.70 -11.35
C VAL A 241 18.44 -1.89 -12.53
N HIS A 242 19.72 -2.05 -12.21
CA HIS A 242 20.79 -2.43 -13.12
C HIS A 242 21.18 -3.90 -12.90
N GLU A 243 22.07 -4.42 -13.75
CA GLU A 243 22.51 -5.82 -13.65
C GLU A 243 23.21 -6.14 -12.32
N ASP A 244 24.01 -5.21 -11.79
CA ASP A 244 24.90 -5.43 -10.63
C ASP A 244 24.57 -4.56 -9.40
N HIS A 245 23.72 -3.55 -9.55
CA HIS A 245 23.34 -2.64 -8.47
C HIS A 245 21.94 -2.05 -8.67
N VAL A 246 21.46 -1.30 -7.66
CA VAL A 246 20.24 -0.50 -7.75
C VAL A 246 20.54 0.98 -7.53
N GLU A 247 20.12 1.83 -8.46
CA GLU A 247 20.07 3.27 -8.22
C GLU A 247 18.73 3.60 -7.57
N VAL A 248 18.76 4.16 -6.36
CA VAL A 248 17.56 4.56 -5.62
C VAL A 248 17.46 6.08 -5.65
N VAL A 249 16.45 6.56 -6.35
CA VAL A 249 16.12 7.99 -6.37
C VAL A 249 15.15 8.28 -5.24
N ILE A 250 15.53 9.23 -4.37
CA ILE A 250 14.79 9.57 -3.16
C ILE A 250 14.54 11.07 -3.06
N GLU A 251 13.53 11.42 -2.28
CA GLU A 251 13.46 12.74 -1.65
C GLU A 251 14.01 12.65 -0.22
N LEU A 252 14.53 13.75 0.30
CA LEU A 252 14.90 13.83 1.72
C LEU A 252 13.66 13.99 2.60
N SER A 253 13.76 13.52 3.84
CA SER A 253 12.74 13.78 4.86
C SER A 253 12.62 15.29 5.11
N ALA A 254 11.43 15.74 5.52
CA ALA A 254 11.18 17.16 5.77
C ALA A 254 12.06 17.77 6.88
N GLU A 255 12.64 16.94 7.76
CA GLU A 255 13.52 17.37 8.86
C GLU A 255 15.00 17.40 8.42
N THR A 256 15.32 16.85 7.26
CA THR A 256 16.68 16.67 6.77
C THR A 256 17.03 17.76 5.74
N LYS A 257 18.16 18.43 5.97
CA LYS A 257 18.75 19.34 4.98
C LYS A 257 19.82 18.62 4.18
N TYR A 258 19.87 18.92 2.88
CA TYR A 258 20.94 18.45 2.02
C TYR A 258 22.31 18.96 2.49
N TYR A 259 23.31 18.09 2.44
CA TYR A 259 24.72 18.42 2.59
C TYR A 259 25.56 17.46 1.75
N GLU A 260 26.74 17.90 1.31
CA GLU A 260 27.67 17.08 0.52
C GLU A 260 28.08 15.82 1.30
N GLY A 261 27.89 14.64 0.70
CA GLY A 261 28.17 13.35 1.34
C GLY A 261 26.94 12.61 1.87
N ILE A 262 25.73 13.18 1.77
CA ILE A 262 24.52 12.56 2.32
C ILE A 262 24.12 11.30 1.55
N GLU A 263 24.29 11.30 0.22
CA GLU A 263 24.06 10.15 -0.65
C GLU A 263 24.90 8.94 -0.22
N GLU A 264 26.20 9.13 0.02
CA GLU A 264 27.11 8.06 0.43
C GLU A 264 26.75 7.49 1.80
N ILE A 265 26.29 8.34 2.72
CA ILE A 265 25.82 7.92 4.05
C ILE A 265 24.55 7.07 3.93
N ILE A 266 23.56 7.53 3.15
CA ILE A 266 22.32 6.79 2.92
C ILE A 266 22.62 5.46 2.20
N SER A 267 23.49 5.51 1.20
CA SER A 267 23.93 4.34 0.44
C SER A 267 24.57 3.28 1.35
N SER A 268 25.51 3.71 2.20
CA SER A 268 26.18 2.86 3.18
C SER A 268 25.20 2.24 4.19
N LYS A 269 24.21 3.02 4.66
CA LYS A 269 23.16 2.52 5.57
C LYS A 269 22.27 1.48 4.91
N LEU A 270 21.87 1.72 3.66
CA LEU A 270 21.04 0.79 2.90
C LEU A 270 21.81 -0.50 2.60
N GLU A 271 23.03 -0.40 2.10
CA GLU A 271 23.90 -1.55 1.79
C GLU A 271 24.17 -2.38 3.04
N PHE A 272 24.48 -1.73 4.17
CA PHE A 272 24.66 -2.42 5.46
C PHE A 272 23.41 -3.19 5.89
N SER A 273 22.22 -2.67 5.60
CA SER A 273 20.95 -3.25 6.05
C SER A 273 20.46 -4.40 5.18
N CYS A 274 20.67 -4.33 3.86
CA CYS A 274 20.11 -5.30 2.92
C CYS A 274 21.14 -6.10 2.11
N GLY A 275 22.42 -5.71 2.14
CA GLY A 275 23.51 -6.35 1.39
C GLY A 275 23.50 -6.06 -0.11
N ILE A 276 22.69 -5.09 -0.56
CA ILE A 276 22.50 -4.79 -1.99
C ILE A 276 23.39 -3.61 -2.39
N PRO A 277 24.31 -3.78 -3.37
CA PRO A 277 25.05 -2.69 -3.97
C PRO A 277 24.10 -1.62 -4.52
N ASN A 278 24.31 -0.36 -4.17
CA ASN A 278 23.39 0.70 -4.54
C ASN A 278 24.09 2.05 -4.77
N ASN A 279 23.40 2.92 -5.51
CA ASN A 279 23.71 4.34 -5.61
C ASN A 279 22.49 5.14 -5.17
N ILE A 280 22.68 6.23 -4.43
CA ILE A 280 21.58 7.11 -4.01
C ILE A 280 21.61 8.38 -4.83
N VAL A 281 20.44 8.78 -5.33
CA VAL A 281 20.25 10.08 -6.00
C VAL A 281 19.19 10.85 -5.23
N VAL A 282 19.59 11.99 -4.68
CA VAL A 282 18.65 12.90 -4.02
C VAL A 282 18.07 13.87 -5.05
N VAL A 283 16.76 14.00 -5.05
CA VAL A 283 16.04 15.00 -5.85
C VAL A 283 15.15 15.88 -4.97
N ASP A 284 14.83 17.07 -5.44
CA ASP A 284 13.94 18.00 -4.73
C ASP A 284 12.50 17.45 -4.65
N GLU A 285 11.99 16.89 -5.74
CA GLU A 285 10.63 16.37 -5.83
C GLU A 285 10.52 15.25 -6.87
N ILE A 286 9.88 14.15 -6.47
CA ILE A 286 9.43 13.06 -7.34
C ILE A 286 7.95 13.30 -7.64
N PRO A 287 7.59 13.58 -8.90
CA PRO A 287 6.23 13.94 -9.27
C PRO A 287 5.26 12.77 -9.08
N TYR A 288 4.08 13.07 -8.53
CA TYR A 288 3.01 12.08 -8.47
C TYR A 288 2.45 11.82 -9.86
N SER A 289 2.45 10.55 -10.28
CA SER A 289 2.03 10.14 -11.62
C SER A 289 0.51 10.16 -11.85
N GLY A 290 -0.29 10.54 -10.86
CA GLY A 290 -1.76 10.50 -10.92
C GLY A 290 -2.35 9.08 -10.87
N LYS A 291 -1.49 8.05 -10.78
CA LYS A 291 -1.85 6.62 -10.78
C LYS A 291 -1.13 5.91 -9.63
N LYS A 292 -1.22 4.58 -9.61
CA LYS A 292 -0.37 3.77 -8.73
C LYS A 292 1.10 4.10 -9.02
N MET A 293 1.88 4.38 -7.98
CA MET A 293 3.29 4.72 -8.15
C MET A 293 4.05 3.48 -8.65
N LYS A 294 4.70 3.57 -9.81
CA LYS A 294 5.63 2.54 -10.28
C LYS A 294 6.98 2.83 -9.63
N ARG A 295 7.36 2.03 -8.64
CA ARG A 295 8.59 2.23 -7.86
C ARG A 295 9.80 1.48 -8.39
N VAL A 296 9.65 0.68 -9.44
CA VAL A 296 10.74 -0.14 -10.01
C VAL A 296 10.78 0.08 -11.52
N ASN A 297 11.95 0.42 -12.03
CA ASN A 297 12.28 0.53 -13.45
C ASN A 297 13.48 -0.37 -13.74
N TYR A 298 13.47 -1.04 -14.88
CA TYR A 298 14.62 -1.79 -15.36
C TYR A 298 15.41 -0.93 -16.34
N VAL A 299 16.72 -0.85 -16.13
CA VAL A 299 17.66 -0.18 -17.03
C VAL A 299 18.41 -1.27 -17.79
N TYR A 300 18.18 -1.34 -19.10
CA TYR A 300 18.85 -2.26 -20.02
C TYR A 300 20.06 -1.59 -20.69
#